data_AF-A0A821CKX0-F1
#
_entry.id   AF-A0A821CKX0-F1
#
_cell.length_a   1.000
_cell.length_b   1.000
_cell.length_c   1.000
_cell.angle_alpha   90.00
_cell.angle_beta   90.00
_cell.angle_gamma   90.00
#
_symmetry.space_group_name_H-M   'P 1'
#
loop_
_entity.id
_entity.type
_entity.pdbx_description
1 polymer ?
#
loop_
_entity_poly.entity_id
_entity_poly.type
_entity_poly.pdbx_seq_one_letter_code
_entity_poly.pdbx_strand_id
1 'polypeptide(L)'
;MDDSLGKTGTCIEEGIFRYNILQNHQKSVGYDIAVCSEDATAVIKRVSYNSTTNTFSGFPISLKHGIPCSRQFQTDSFDELKSCFENKDKTHYLNVHMVKPLIASNPYSSSPLLLAAYGINNNFKAIDVLNRWIWMFKNARQSNVRIVAFATDCDPRYLLAMRLATGFFWKN
;
A
#
# COMPACT_ATOMS: atom_id res chain seq x y z
N MET A 1 19.75 -21.44 21.16
CA MET A 1 19.45 -21.29 19.72
C MET A 1 18.52 -20.11 19.60
N ASP A 2 18.98 -19.11 18.86
CA ASP A 2 18.46 -17.75 18.80
C ASP A 2 17.16 -17.72 17.98
N ASP A 3 16.02 -17.61 18.66
CA ASP A 3 14.67 -17.59 18.07
C ASP A 3 14.21 -16.14 17.73
N SER A 4 15.19 -15.24 17.51
CA SER A 4 14.96 -13.83 17.17
C SER A 4 14.65 -13.59 15.69
N LEU A 5 14.79 -14.61 14.84
CA LEU A 5 14.42 -14.58 13.42
C LEU A 5 12.92 -14.83 13.16
N GLY A 6 12.16 -15.30 14.15
CA GLY A 6 10.75 -15.68 14.00
C GLY A 6 9.71 -14.57 14.11
N LYS A 7 10.10 -13.33 14.49
CA LYS A 7 9.13 -12.25 14.83
C LYS A 7 9.12 -11.04 13.90
N THR A 8 9.94 -11.00 12.86
CA THR A 8 10.04 -9.84 11.95
C THR A 8 9.36 -10.03 10.59
N GLY A 9 9.02 -11.26 10.22
CA GLY A 9 8.34 -11.60 8.97
C GLY A 9 6.83 -11.78 9.12
N THR A 10 6.09 -10.76 9.55
CA THR A 10 4.61 -10.84 9.45
C THR A 10 4.26 -11.01 7.96
N CYS A 11 3.47 -12.03 7.63
CA CYS A 11 2.95 -12.23 6.28
C CYS A 11 2.32 -10.92 5.77
N ILE A 12 2.81 -10.41 4.64
CA ILE A 12 2.25 -9.22 4.01
C ILE A 12 0.98 -9.65 3.29
N GLU A 13 -0.15 -9.16 3.75
CA GLU A 13 -1.44 -9.42 3.09
C GLU A 13 -1.71 -8.36 2.01
N GLU A 14 -2.10 -8.82 0.83
CA GLU A 14 -2.34 -7.96 -0.33
C GLU A 14 -3.47 -6.95 -0.06
N GLY A 15 -3.22 -5.67 -0.34
CA GLY A 15 -4.23 -4.62 -0.22
C GLY A 15 -4.56 -4.20 1.21
N ILE A 16 -3.84 -4.70 2.22
CA ILE A 16 -4.04 -4.29 3.61
C ILE A 16 -2.97 -3.26 4.03
N PHE A 17 -3.42 -2.11 4.53
CA PHE A 17 -2.55 -1.10 5.12
C PHE A 17 -2.24 -1.43 6.58
N ARG A 18 -0.95 -1.56 6.89
CA ARG A 18 -0.44 -2.08 8.16
C ARG A 18 -0.21 -0.97 9.20
N TYR A 19 -1.26 -0.23 9.57
CA TYR A 19 -1.14 0.88 10.53
C TYR A 19 -0.77 0.47 11.95
N ASN A 20 -1.14 -0.74 12.37
CA ASN A 20 -0.65 -1.34 13.61
C ASN A 20 0.88 -1.51 13.60
N ILE A 21 1.43 -1.98 12.48
CA ILE A 21 2.88 -2.11 12.32
C ILE A 21 3.54 -0.73 12.22
N LEU A 22 2.89 0.24 11.56
CA LEU A 22 3.35 1.62 11.54
C LEU A 22 3.49 2.21 12.94
N GLN A 23 2.51 1.98 13.81
CA GLN A 23 2.57 2.44 15.20
C GLN A 23 3.72 1.77 15.98
N ASN A 24 3.96 0.48 15.77
CA ASN A 24 5.06 -0.23 16.41
C ASN A 24 6.43 0.27 15.90
N HIS A 25 6.54 0.49 14.59
CA HIS A 25 7.72 1.06 13.96
C HIS A 25 8.00 2.48 14.47
N GLN A 26 6.96 3.30 14.58
CA GLN A 26 6.98 4.64 15.18
C GLN A 26 7.57 4.62 16.59
N LYS A 27 7.05 3.75 17.47
CA LYS A 27 7.55 3.61 18.85
C LYS A 27 8.99 3.11 18.91
N SER A 28 9.34 2.18 18.03
CA SER A 28 10.69 1.59 18.00
C SER A 28 11.75 2.58 17.51
N VAL A 29 11.42 3.41 16.53
CA VAL A 29 12.38 4.34 15.90
C VAL A 29 12.33 5.74 16.53
N GLY A 30 11.21 6.10 17.18
CA GLY A 30 11.05 7.38 17.87
C GLY A 30 10.95 8.56 16.90
N TYR A 31 9.95 8.53 16.02
CA TYR A 31 9.62 9.65 15.12
C TYR A 31 8.12 9.97 15.18
N ASP A 32 7.73 11.15 14.73
CA ASP A 32 6.34 11.59 14.63
C ASP A 32 6.03 12.21 13.26
N ILE A 33 7.06 12.55 12.48
CA ILE A 33 6.96 13.12 11.14
C ILE A 33 7.55 12.13 10.12
N ALA A 34 6.80 11.89 9.06
CA ALA A 34 7.20 10.98 7.99
C ALA A 34 6.79 11.49 6.60
N VAL A 35 7.44 10.95 5.58
CA VAL A 35 7.08 11.08 4.17
C VAL A 35 6.56 9.73 3.69
N CYS A 36 5.56 9.75 2.81
CA CYS A 36 5.09 8.53 2.16
C CYS A 36 5.51 8.53 0.69
N SER A 37 5.96 7.38 0.20
CA SER A 37 6.28 7.17 -1.21
C SER A 37 5.31 6.15 -1.81
N GLU A 38 4.74 6.50 -2.96
CA GLU A 38 3.85 5.64 -3.74
C GLU A 38 4.43 5.45 -5.13
N ASP A 39 4.60 4.20 -5.55
CA ASP A 39 5.08 3.85 -6.89
C ASP A 39 4.50 2.50 -7.35
N ALA A 40 4.49 2.25 -8.66
CA ALA A 40 4.06 1.00 -9.26
C ALA A 40 5.24 0.29 -9.95
N THR A 41 5.65 -0.86 -9.41
CA THR A 41 6.72 -1.68 -10.01
C THR A 41 6.15 -2.83 -10.82
N ALA A 42 6.81 -3.20 -11.92
CA ALA A 42 6.50 -4.44 -12.63
C ALA A 42 6.82 -5.66 -11.76
N VAL A 43 6.03 -6.72 -11.88
CA VAL A 43 6.22 -7.97 -11.13
C VAL A 43 6.13 -9.21 -12.02
N ILE A 44 6.78 -10.28 -11.58
CA ILE A 44 6.58 -11.61 -12.19
C ILE A 44 5.15 -12.06 -11.87
N LYS A 45 4.39 -12.34 -12.93
CA LYS A 45 2.99 -12.79 -12.83
C LYS A 45 2.92 -14.13 -12.11
N ARG A 46 2.57 -14.11 -10.84
CA ARG A 46 2.35 -15.32 -10.04
C ARG A 46 1.08 -15.17 -9.23
N VAL A 47 0.23 -16.18 -9.34
CA VAL A 47 -0.94 -16.33 -8.48
C VAL A 47 -0.53 -17.19 -7.29
N SER A 48 -0.94 -16.81 -6.09
CA SER A 48 -0.67 -17.57 -4.86
C SER A 48 -1.94 -17.66 -4.04
N TYR A 49 -2.17 -18.83 -3.45
CA TYR A 49 -3.31 -19.10 -2.59
C TYR A 49 -2.87 -19.05 -1.13
N ASN A 50 -3.64 -18.35 -0.29
CA ASN A 50 -3.49 -18.36 1.15
C ASN A 50 -4.62 -19.20 1.76
N SER A 51 -4.27 -20.38 2.27
CA SER A 51 -5.22 -21.32 2.88
C SER A 51 -5.75 -20.88 4.25
N THR A 52 -5.12 -19.91 4.91
CA THR A 52 -5.60 -19.38 6.20
C THR A 52 -6.78 -18.44 6.00
N THR A 53 -6.79 -17.67 4.92
CA THR A 53 -7.86 -16.70 4.60
C THR A 53 -8.71 -17.13 3.42
N ASN A 54 -8.47 -18.32 2.85
CA ASN A 54 -9.07 -18.81 1.62
C ASN A 54 -9.09 -17.75 0.51
N THR A 55 -7.96 -17.09 0.29
CA THR A 55 -7.85 -15.92 -0.60
C THR A 55 -6.75 -16.13 -1.64
N PHE A 56 -7.01 -15.68 -2.89
CA PHE A 56 -5.96 -15.53 -3.90
C PHE A 56 -5.32 -14.15 -3.91
N SER A 57 -4.03 -14.14 -4.22
CA SER A 57 -3.25 -12.94 -4.50
C SER A 57 -2.54 -13.06 -5.84
N GLY A 58 -2.23 -11.93 -6.47
CA GLY A 58 -1.60 -11.88 -7.79
C GLY A 58 -2.55 -11.55 -8.95
N PHE A 59 -3.76 -11.11 -8.65
CA PHE A 59 -4.71 -10.51 -9.59
C PHE A 59 -4.84 -9.00 -9.29
N PRO A 60 -5.17 -8.15 -10.29
CA PRO A 60 -5.48 -6.74 -10.04
C PRO A 60 -6.66 -6.59 -9.09
N ILE A 61 -6.44 -5.89 -7.97
CA ILE A 61 -7.49 -5.58 -7.00
C ILE A 61 -8.27 -4.34 -7.46
N SER A 62 -9.59 -4.38 -7.26
CA SER A 62 -10.48 -3.24 -7.49
C SER A 62 -10.26 -2.18 -6.43
N LEU A 63 -10.32 -0.92 -6.84
CA LEU A 63 -10.17 0.20 -5.91
C LEU A 63 -11.52 0.86 -5.68
N LYS A 64 -11.87 1.09 -4.42
CA LYS A 64 -13.02 1.90 -4.00
C LYS A 64 -12.52 3.25 -3.50
N HIS A 65 -12.71 4.30 -4.29
CA HIS A 65 -12.15 5.64 -4.03
C HIS A 65 -10.63 5.59 -3.82
N GLY A 66 -9.93 4.85 -4.68
CA GLY A 66 -8.49 4.61 -4.57
C GLY A 66 -8.02 3.66 -3.48
N ILE A 67 -8.89 3.19 -2.58
CA ILE A 67 -8.51 2.21 -1.56
C ILE A 67 -8.71 0.79 -2.11
N PRO A 68 -7.71 -0.10 -2.02
CA PRO A 68 -7.85 -1.49 -2.45
C PRO A 68 -8.95 -2.22 -1.64
N CYS A 69 -9.78 -2.96 -2.35
CA CYS A 69 -10.70 -3.92 -1.75
C CYS A 69 -9.92 -5.17 -1.31
N SER A 70 -9.39 -5.16 -0.09
CA SER A 70 -8.67 -6.30 0.49
C SER A 70 -9.52 -7.58 0.44
N ARG A 71 -8.87 -8.73 0.23
CA ARG A 71 -9.53 -10.05 0.15
C ARG A 71 -10.62 -10.16 -0.94
N GLN A 72 -10.52 -9.38 -2.02
CA GLN A 72 -11.49 -9.44 -3.13
C GLN A 72 -11.66 -10.85 -3.70
N PHE A 73 -10.60 -11.66 -3.72
CA PHE A 73 -10.61 -13.02 -4.26
C PHE A 73 -10.66 -14.07 -3.14
N GLN A 74 -11.36 -13.76 -2.05
CA GLN A 74 -11.70 -14.73 -1.01
C GLN A 74 -12.88 -15.58 -1.47
N THR A 75 -12.76 -16.89 -1.36
CA THR A 75 -13.84 -17.83 -1.68
C THR A 75 -13.66 -19.14 -0.94
N ASP A 76 -14.78 -19.73 -0.51
CA ASP A 76 -14.83 -21.08 0.04
C ASP A 76 -15.27 -22.12 -1.02
N SER A 77 -15.43 -21.70 -2.29
CA SER A 77 -15.87 -22.53 -3.40
C SER A 77 -14.74 -22.85 -4.38
N PHE A 78 -14.55 -24.14 -4.68
CA PHE A 78 -13.58 -24.58 -5.69
C PHE A 78 -13.94 -24.08 -7.11
N ASP A 79 -15.23 -23.97 -7.43
CA ASP A 79 -15.67 -23.51 -8.75
C ASP A 79 -15.41 -22.02 -8.95
N GLU A 80 -15.64 -21.21 -7.91
CA GLU A 80 -15.29 -19.79 -7.92
C GLU A 80 -13.77 -19.59 -8.00
N LEU A 81 -13.02 -20.44 -7.30
CA LEU A 81 -11.56 -20.50 -7.36
C LEU A 81 -11.07 -20.76 -8.78
N LYS A 82 -11.60 -21.81 -9.42
CA LYS A 82 -11.24 -22.17 -10.80
C LYS A 82 -11.60 -21.05 -11.78
N SER A 83 -12.81 -20.52 -11.66
CA SER A 83 -13.29 -19.41 -12.49
C SER A 83 -12.41 -18.17 -12.37
N CYS A 84 -11.96 -17.81 -11.15
CA CYS A 84 -11.03 -16.69 -10.97
C CYS A 84 -9.69 -16.95 -11.67
N PHE A 85 -9.14 -18.16 -11.53
CA PHE A 85 -7.85 -18.49 -12.12
C PHE A 85 -7.86 -18.49 -13.65
N GLU A 86 -8.96 -18.94 -14.26
CA GLU A 86 -9.10 -19.04 -15.72
C GLU A 86 -9.47 -17.71 -16.37
N ASN A 87 -10.28 -16.87 -15.71
CA ASN A 87 -10.89 -15.70 -16.33
C ASN A 87 -10.29 -14.35 -15.91
N LYS A 88 -9.43 -14.31 -14.89
CA LYS A 88 -8.82 -13.05 -14.43
C LYS A 88 -7.40 -12.89 -14.95
N ASP A 89 -7.13 -11.69 -15.47
CA ASP A 89 -5.77 -11.30 -15.79
C ASP A 89 -4.90 -11.27 -14.54
N LYS A 90 -3.69 -11.80 -14.65
CA LYS A 90 -2.68 -11.72 -13.60
C LYS A 90 -2.14 -10.30 -13.52
N THR A 91 -1.81 -9.86 -12.31
CA THR A 91 -1.29 -8.50 -12.11
C THR A 91 0.06 -8.32 -12.78
N HIS A 92 0.21 -7.21 -13.50
CA HIS A 92 1.47 -6.82 -14.13
C HIS A 92 2.27 -5.88 -13.23
N TYR A 93 1.58 -5.09 -12.42
CA TYR A 93 2.15 -4.05 -11.59
C TYR A 93 1.73 -4.27 -10.14
N LEU A 94 2.64 -3.97 -9.23
CA LEU A 94 2.40 -3.89 -7.81
C LEU A 94 2.50 -2.44 -7.39
N ASN A 95 1.41 -1.85 -6.92
CA ASN A 95 1.43 -0.53 -6.31
C ASN A 95 1.92 -0.69 -4.87
N VAL A 96 2.95 0.07 -4.51
CA VAL A 96 3.71 -0.05 -3.26
C VAL A 96 3.66 1.27 -2.51
N HIS A 97 3.36 1.19 -1.21
CA HIS A 97 3.30 2.34 -0.30
C HIS A 97 4.35 2.18 0.78
N MET A 98 5.35 3.07 0.79
CA MET A 98 6.41 3.09 1.79
C MET A 98 6.28 4.31 2.69
N VAL A 99 6.49 4.17 3.99
CA VAL A 99 6.55 5.29 4.94
C VAL A 99 7.97 5.41 5.45
N LYS A 100 8.59 6.58 5.25
CA LYS A 100 9.95 6.88 5.68
C LYS A 100 9.93 7.96 6.78
N PRO A 101 10.55 7.71 7.94
CA PRO A 101 10.76 8.75 8.96
C PRO A 101 11.57 9.92 8.37
N LEU A 102 11.12 11.16 8.61
CA LEU A 102 11.85 12.35 8.16
C LEU A 102 12.88 12.80 9.20
N ILE A 103 12.48 12.77 10.47
CA ILE A 103 13.33 13.08 11.63
C ILE A 103 13.19 11.90 12.58
N ALA A 104 14.26 11.15 12.76
CA ALA A 104 14.32 10.03 13.70
C ALA A 104 15.29 10.36 14.82
N SER A 105 14.94 9.97 16.05
CA SER A 105 15.86 10.08 17.19
C SER A 105 17.12 9.23 17.00
N ASN A 106 17.03 8.13 16.25
CA ASN A 106 18.15 7.32 15.82
C ASN A 106 18.29 7.32 14.27
N PRO A 107 19.23 8.09 13.70
CA PRO A 107 19.38 8.18 12.24
C PRO A 107 19.81 6.85 11.59
N TYR A 108 20.47 5.97 12.35
CA TYR A 108 20.92 4.66 11.87
C TYR A 108 19.80 3.60 11.82
N SER A 109 18.60 3.90 12.34
CA SER A 109 17.44 3.00 12.39
C SER A 109 16.27 3.45 11.47
N SER A 110 16.52 4.40 10.59
CA SER A 110 15.48 5.06 9.78
C SER A 110 15.10 4.29 8.49
N SER A 111 14.92 2.97 8.59
CA SER A 111 14.49 2.17 7.45
C SER A 111 13.04 2.52 7.04
N PRO A 112 12.74 2.61 5.74
CA PRO A 112 11.36 2.74 5.28
C PRO A 112 10.52 1.51 5.65
N LEU A 113 9.29 1.76 6.10
CA LEU A 113 8.30 0.72 6.37
C LEU A 113 7.40 0.50 5.15
N LEU A 114 7.26 -0.74 4.70
CA LEU A 114 6.21 -1.12 3.74
C LEU A 114 4.84 -1.08 4.42
N LEU A 115 4.04 -0.06 4.09
CA LEU A 115 2.72 0.15 4.63
C LEU A 115 1.67 -0.73 3.96
N ALA A 116 1.69 -0.81 2.62
CA ALA A 116 0.79 -1.63 1.83
C ALA A 116 1.41 -1.97 0.46
N ALA A 117 0.99 -3.09 -0.11
CA ALA A 117 1.26 -3.44 -1.49
C ALA A 117 0.08 -4.21 -2.09
N TYR A 118 -0.27 -3.96 -3.35
CA TYR A 118 -1.34 -4.67 -4.05
C TYR A 118 -1.23 -4.63 -5.56
N GLY A 119 -1.71 -5.69 -6.21
CA GLY A 119 -1.79 -5.78 -7.66
C GLY A 119 -2.73 -4.73 -8.26
N ILE A 120 -2.30 -4.09 -9.34
CA ILE A 120 -3.09 -3.10 -10.08
C ILE A 120 -2.98 -3.30 -11.60
N ASN A 121 -3.98 -2.79 -12.32
CA ASN A 121 -4.02 -2.75 -13.79
C ASN A 121 -3.92 -1.32 -14.35
N ASN A 122 -3.49 -0.35 -13.54
CA ASN A 122 -3.34 1.06 -13.93
C ASN A 122 -4.65 1.77 -14.40
N ASN A 123 -5.83 1.23 -14.10
CA ASN A 123 -7.10 1.87 -14.49
C ASN A 123 -7.60 2.95 -13.51
N PHE A 124 -6.86 3.26 -12.45
CA PHE A 124 -7.24 4.27 -11.46
C PHE A 124 -7.03 5.69 -11.99
N LYS A 125 -7.79 6.65 -11.45
CA LYS A 125 -7.74 8.06 -11.84
C LYS A 125 -6.97 8.88 -10.80
N ALA A 126 -6.61 10.11 -11.17
CA ALA A 126 -5.96 11.06 -10.25
C ALA A 126 -6.78 11.31 -8.96
N ILE A 127 -8.12 11.30 -9.06
CA ILE A 127 -8.98 11.47 -7.88
C ILE A 127 -8.90 10.27 -6.92
N ASP A 128 -8.67 9.06 -7.44
CA ASP A 128 -8.46 7.87 -6.63
C ASP A 128 -7.15 7.97 -5.84
N VAL A 129 -6.08 8.45 -6.48
CA VAL A 129 -4.80 8.74 -5.83
C VAL A 129 -5.00 9.75 -4.68
N LEU A 130 -5.68 10.87 -4.95
CA LEU A 130 -5.92 11.90 -3.94
C LEU A 130 -6.72 11.36 -2.75
N ASN A 131 -7.81 10.63 -3.01
CA ASN A 131 -8.62 9.99 -1.97
C ASN A 131 -7.78 9.02 -1.13
N ARG A 132 -6.91 8.24 -1.77
CA ARG A 132 -5.98 7.34 -1.10
C ARG A 132 -5.00 8.09 -0.21
N TRP A 133 -4.37 9.16 -0.69
CA TRP A 133 -3.47 9.98 0.13
C TRP A 133 -4.17 10.60 1.34
N ILE A 134 -5.38 11.12 1.16
CA ILE A 134 -6.19 11.67 2.27
C ILE A 134 -6.48 10.58 3.30
N TRP A 135 -6.88 9.39 2.83
CA TRP A 135 -7.14 8.26 3.71
C TRP A 135 -5.87 7.83 4.46
N MET A 136 -4.73 7.75 3.77
CA MET A 136 -3.45 7.39 4.38
C MET A 136 -3.00 8.39 5.43
N PHE A 137 -3.13 9.68 5.12
CA PHE A 137 -2.85 10.78 6.05
C PHE A 137 -3.68 10.67 7.33
N LYS A 138 -5.00 10.44 7.20
CA LYS A 138 -5.92 10.32 8.34
C LYS A 138 -5.62 9.10 9.21
N ASN A 139 -5.40 7.93 8.61
CA ASN A 139 -5.16 6.71 9.36
C ASN A 139 -3.74 6.69 9.99
N ALA A 140 -2.72 7.20 9.30
CA ALA A 140 -1.39 7.34 9.90
C ALA A 140 -1.40 8.25 11.12
N ARG A 141 -2.24 9.30 11.12
CA ARG A 141 -2.38 10.20 12.27
C ARG A 141 -2.92 9.50 13.50
N GLN A 142 -3.82 8.52 13.35
CA GLN A 142 -4.30 7.67 14.45
C GLN A 142 -3.18 6.81 15.04
N SER A 143 -2.13 6.52 14.26
CA SER A 143 -0.90 5.84 14.70
C SER A 143 0.17 6.79 15.24
N ASN A 144 -0.16 8.04 15.55
CA ASN A 144 0.77 9.11 15.96
C ASN A 144 1.85 9.46 14.92
N VAL A 145 1.63 9.14 13.65
CA VAL A 145 2.52 9.51 12.55
C VAL A 145 1.87 10.58 11.70
N ARG A 146 2.52 11.74 11.56
CA ARG A 146 2.13 12.81 10.65
C ARG A 146 2.85 12.63 9.32
N ILE A 147 2.10 12.23 8.30
CA ILE A 147 2.61 12.27 6.92
C ILE A 147 2.57 13.72 6.46
N VAL A 148 3.73 14.28 6.09
CA VAL A 148 3.85 15.70 5.66
C VAL A 148 4.03 15.87 4.16
N ALA A 149 4.43 14.81 3.47
CA ALA A 149 4.58 14.82 2.02
C ALA A 149 4.31 13.43 1.43
N PHE A 150 3.85 13.44 0.18
CA PHE A 150 3.79 12.26 -0.69
C PHE A 150 4.79 12.43 -1.82
N ALA A 151 5.57 11.40 -2.09
CA ALA A 151 6.52 11.30 -3.18
C ALA A 151 6.09 10.17 -4.12
N THR A 152 6.21 10.37 -5.42
CA THR A 152 5.76 9.41 -6.43
C THR A 152 6.45 9.69 -7.76
N ASP A 153 6.24 8.84 -8.75
CA ASP A 153 6.85 8.97 -10.07
C ASP A 153 6.19 10.09 -10.89
N CYS A 154 6.67 10.27 -12.12
CA CYS A 154 6.14 11.29 -13.03
C CYS A 154 4.94 10.78 -13.85
N ASP A 155 4.20 9.76 -13.38
CA ASP A 155 2.99 9.36 -14.10
C ASP A 155 1.91 10.47 -14.05
N PRO A 156 1.25 10.76 -15.18
CA PRO A 156 0.31 11.87 -15.28
C PRO A 156 -0.82 11.86 -14.24
N ARG A 157 -1.26 10.68 -13.77
CA ARG A 157 -2.33 10.54 -12.78
C ARG A 157 -1.86 11.04 -11.41
N TYR A 158 -0.62 10.74 -11.02
CA TYR A 158 -0.04 11.26 -9.80
C TYR A 158 0.28 12.75 -9.90
N LEU A 159 0.81 13.22 -11.03
CA LEU A 159 1.06 14.65 -11.25
C LEU A 159 -0.23 15.47 -11.17
N LEU A 160 -1.33 14.97 -11.75
CA LEU A 160 -2.64 15.60 -11.62
C LEU A 160 -3.15 15.56 -10.18
N ALA A 161 -2.96 14.46 -9.44
CA ALA A 161 -3.33 14.38 -8.04
C ALA A 161 -2.53 15.37 -7.16
N MET A 162 -1.23 15.53 -7.40
CA MET A 162 -0.39 16.55 -6.76
C MET A 162 -0.91 17.96 -7.03
N ARG A 163 -1.24 18.25 -8.29
CA ARG A 163 -1.81 19.55 -8.68
C ARG A 163 -3.10 19.83 -7.92
N LEU A 164 -4.01 18.85 -7.84
CA LEU A 164 -5.27 18.98 -7.10
C LEU A 164 -5.03 19.16 -5.60
N ALA A 165 -4.08 18.43 -5.01
CA ALA A 165 -3.78 18.50 -3.57
C ALA A 165 -3.15 19.84 -3.16
N THR A 166 -2.31 20.42 -4.02
CA THR A 166 -1.56 21.65 -3.74
C THR A 166 -2.29 22.92 -4.19
N GLY A 167 -3.34 22.79 -5.00
CA GLY A 167 -4.01 23.93 -5.63
C GLY A 167 -3.17 24.63 -6.71
N PHE A 168 -2.08 24.01 -7.18
CA PHE A 168 -1.19 24.62 -8.17
C PHE A 168 -1.92 24.88 -9.50
N PHE A 169 -1.70 26.07 -10.08
CA PHE A 169 -2.37 26.57 -11.29
C PHE A 169 -3.90 26.70 -11.19
N TRP A 170 -4.47 26.76 -9.98
CA TRP A 170 -5.83 27.28 -9.82
C TRP A 170 -5.77 28.80 -10.03
N LYS A 171 -6.14 29.25 -11.22
CA LYS A 171 -6.43 30.68 -11.45
C LYS A 171 -7.85 30.92 -10.94
N ASN A 172 -7.98 31.81 -9.96
CA ASN A 172 -9.25 32.50 -9.72
C ASN A 172 -9.63 33.35 -10.93
#